data_AF-A0A7Y3ZBS2-F1
#
_entry.id   AF-A0A7Y3ZBS2-F1
#
_cell.length_a   1.000
_cell.length_b   1.000
_cell.length_c   1.000
_cell.angle_alpha   90.00
_cell.angle_beta   90.00
_cell.angle_gamma   90.00
#
_symmetry.space_group_name_H-M   'P 1'
#
loop_
_entity.id
_entity.type
_entity.pdbx_description
1 polymer ?
#
loop_
_entity_poly.entity_id
_entity_poly.type
_entity_poly.pdbx_seq_one_letter_code
_entity_poly.pdbx_strand_id
1 'polypeptide(L)'
;MIHISQVLPLVEKQLKELQPKEAVEFKTYKRDRGFLIYCLADSEFQVVETGYHNQTMIGDLVSTRKHIKKALRREFPRSNKVWVEYFQGVDNPLDIKKSHSHQMPLF
;
A
#
# COMPACT_ATOMS: atom_id res chain seq x y z
N MET A 1 7.35 5.31 -10.18
CA MET A 1 6.22 6.27 -10.01
C MET A 1 5.16 5.94 -11.03
N ILE A 2 3.90 5.86 -10.61
CA ILE A 2 2.77 5.53 -11.50
C ILE A 2 1.69 6.62 -11.45
N HIS A 3 0.87 6.69 -12.50
CA HIS A 3 -0.29 7.58 -12.49
C HIS A 3 -1.33 7.08 -11.49
N ILE A 4 -2.06 7.98 -10.83
CA ILE A 4 -3.09 7.61 -9.85
C ILE A 4 -4.15 6.64 -10.42
N SER A 5 -4.50 6.79 -11.70
CA SER A 5 -5.41 5.88 -12.41
C SER A 5 -4.89 4.45 -12.52
N GLN A 6 -3.57 4.26 -12.51
CA GLN A 6 -2.91 2.95 -12.57
C GLN A 6 -2.73 2.33 -11.17
N VAL A 7 -2.93 3.10 -10.10
CA VAL A 7 -2.80 2.57 -8.72
C VAL A 7 -3.88 1.55 -8.42
N LEU A 8 -5.14 1.84 -8.78
CA LEU A 8 -6.26 0.90 -8.56
C LEU A 8 -6.04 -0.47 -9.23
N PRO A 9 -5.75 -0.56 -10.55
CA PRO A 9 -5.49 -1.85 -11.18
C PRO A 9 -4.22 -2.51 -10.66
N LEU A 10 -3.17 -1.74 -10.30
CA LEU A 10 -1.96 -2.31 -9.71
C LEU A 10 -2.25 -2.93 -8.34
N VAL A 11 -2.95 -2.21 -7.47
CA VAL A 11 -3.41 -2.71 -6.16
C VAL A 11 -4.24 -3.98 -6.34
N GLU A 12 -5.13 -4.02 -7.32
CA GLU A 12 -5.97 -5.19 -7.56
C GLU A 12 -5.16 -6.41 -8.03
N LYS A 13 -4.13 -6.17 -8.85
CA LYS A 13 -3.16 -7.20 -9.25
C LYS A 13 -2.37 -7.69 -8.04
N GLN A 14 -1.86 -6.76 -7.23
CA GLN A 14 -1.10 -7.05 -6.01
C GLN A 14 -1.95 -7.81 -5.00
N LEU A 15 -3.20 -7.43 -4.73
CA LEU A 15 -4.07 -8.18 -3.82
C LEU A 15 -4.31 -9.63 -4.27
N LYS A 16 -4.20 -9.93 -5.57
CA LYS A 16 -4.31 -11.31 -6.11
C LYS A 16 -2.97 -12.05 -6.14
N GLU A 17 -1.86 -11.34 -6.27
CA GLU A 17 -0.50 -11.91 -6.39
C GLU A 17 0.25 -11.95 -5.05
N LEU A 18 -0.14 -11.11 -4.09
CA LEU A 18 0.51 -10.94 -2.80
C LEU A 18 0.46 -12.22 -1.99
N GLN A 19 1.63 -12.69 -1.60
CA GLN A 19 1.79 -13.81 -0.70
C GLN A 19 1.86 -13.32 0.75
N PRO A 20 1.57 -14.19 1.73
CA PRO A 20 1.76 -13.87 3.15
C PRO A 20 3.19 -13.36 3.38
N LYS A 21 3.35 -12.35 4.26
CA LYS A 21 4.62 -11.64 4.52
C LYS A 21 5.08 -10.68 3.42
N GLU A 22 4.23 -10.36 2.45
CA GLU A 22 4.51 -9.32 1.47
C GLU A 22 3.71 -8.05 1.77
N ALA A 23 4.30 -6.90 1.45
CA ALA A 23 3.70 -5.61 1.67
C ALA A 23 3.92 -4.66 0.47
N VAL A 24 2.97 -3.77 0.25
CA VAL A 24 3.04 -2.76 -0.80
C VAL A 24 2.67 -1.41 -0.21
N GLU A 25 3.57 -0.45 -0.30
CA GLU A 25 3.35 0.91 0.16
C GLU A 25 3.12 1.86 -1.02
N PHE A 26 2.10 2.69 -0.89
CA PHE A 26 1.71 3.69 -1.86
C PHE A 26 1.82 5.06 -1.21
N LYS A 27 2.78 5.86 -1.66
CA LYS A 27 3.05 7.20 -1.15
C LYS A 27 2.70 8.28 -2.18
N THR A 28 2.28 9.43 -1.72
CA THR A 28 2.16 10.65 -2.52
C THR A 28 3.51 11.08 -3.08
N TYR A 29 3.49 11.94 -4.11
CA TYR A 29 4.69 12.53 -4.70
C TYR A 29 5.65 13.13 -3.65
N LYS A 30 5.10 13.82 -2.64
CA LYS A 30 5.84 14.46 -1.56
C LYS A 30 6.21 13.50 -0.42
N ARG A 31 5.79 12.23 -0.49
CA ARG A 31 5.99 11.18 0.52
C ARG A 31 5.48 11.55 1.92
N ASP A 32 4.63 12.57 2.03
CA ASP A 32 4.04 13.03 3.31
C ASP A 32 2.79 12.24 3.70
N ARG A 33 2.15 11.58 2.73
CA ARG A 33 0.91 10.81 2.89
C ARG A 33 0.94 9.55 2.03
N GLY A 34 0.31 8.49 2.47
CA GLY A 34 0.25 7.22 1.76
C GLY A 34 -0.40 6.11 2.56
N PHE A 35 -0.60 4.96 1.94
CA PHE A 35 -1.11 3.76 2.61
C PHE A 35 -0.24 2.55 2.30
N LEU A 36 -0.15 1.65 3.25
CA LEU A 36 0.57 0.38 3.14
C LEU A 36 -0.45 -0.76 3.15
N ILE A 37 -0.26 -1.73 2.28
CA ILE A 37 -1.04 -2.97 2.23
C ILE A 37 -0.08 -4.07 2.65
N TYR A 38 -0.51 -4.96 3.53
CA TYR A 38 0.27 -6.10 4.00
C TYR A 38 -0.61 -7.34 3.94
N CYS A 39 -0.08 -8.44 3.42
CA CYS A 39 -0.77 -9.72 3.39
C CYS A 39 -0.48 -10.48 4.70
N LEU A 40 -1.50 -10.57 5.56
CA LEU A 40 -1.43 -11.32 6.82
C LEU A 40 -1.57 -12.82 6.57
N ALA A 41 -2.52 -13.20 5.72
CA ALA A 41 -2.83 -14.58 5.37
C ALA A 41 -3.48 -14.63 3.97
N ASP A 42 -3.68 -15.84 3.41
CA ASP A 42 -4.24 -16.04 2.06
C ASP A 42 -5.56 -15.30 1.76
N SER A 43 -6.31 -14.91 2.79
CA SER A 43 -7.54 -14.11 2.64
C SER A 43 -7.60 -12.86 3.52
N GLU A 44 -6.57 -12.59 4.33
CA GLU A 44 -6.55 -11.44 5.23
C GLU A 44 -5.48 -10.44 4.84
N PHE A 45 -5.90 -9.20 4.61
CA PHE A 45 -5.03 -8.10 4.26
C PHE A 45 -5.15 -6.99 5.30
N GLN A 46 -4.02 -6.43 5.67
CA GLN A 46 -3.92 -5.28 6.55
C GLN A 46 -3.55 -4.05 5.73
N VAL A 47 -4.40 -3.02 5.79
CA VAL A 47 -4.13 -1.72 5.21
C VAL A 47 -3.80 -0.74 6.34
N VAL A 48 -2.64 -0.10 6.26
CA VAL A 48 -2.20 0.95 7.18
C VAL A 48 -2.19 2.26 6.39
N GLU A 49 -3.21 3.09 6.57
CA GLU A 49 -3.22 4.46 6.06
C GLU A 49 -2.31 5.33 6.94
N THR A 50 -1.44 6.10 6.30
CA THR A 50 -0.50 7.02 6.94
C THR A 50 -0.47 8.34 6.19
N GLY A 51 -1.40 9.22 6.53
CA GLY A 51 -1.47 10.55 5.94
C GLY A 51 -2.43 11.45 6.70
N TYR A 52 -3.62 11.69 6.16
CA TYR A 52 -4.62 12.52 6.84
C TYR A 52 -5.24 11.79 8.04
N HIS A 53 -5.33 10.47 7.94
CA HIS A 53 -5.70 9.58 9.03
C HIS A 53 -4.62 8.50 9.17
N ASN A 54 -4.16 8.28 10.40
CA ASN A 54 -3.33 7.13 10.74
C ASN A 54 -4.24 6.00 11.20
N GLN A 55 -4.87 5.32 10.25
CA GLN A 55 -5.80 4.25 10.53
C GLN A 55 -5.27 2.93 9.98
N THR A 56 -5.38 1.88 10.79
CA THR A 56 -5.10 0.52 10.36
C THR A 56 -6.42 -0.23 10.24
N MET A 57 -6.60 -0.92 9.13
CA MET A 57 -7.76 -1.77 8.90
C MET A 57 -7.32 -3.14 8.43
N ILE A 58 -7.95 -4.18 8.96
CA ILE A 58 -7.74 -5.56 8.53
C ILE A 58 -9.05 -6.03 7.89
N GLY A 59 -8.95 -6.72 6.76
CA GLY A 59 -10.10 -7.34 6.14
C GLY A 59 -9.77 -8.09 4.86
N ASP A 60 -10.80 -8.72 4.31
CA ASP A 60 -10.66 -9.52 3.10
C ASP A 60 -10.32 -8.66 1.87
N LEU A 61 -9.92 -9.34 0.79
CA LEU A 61 -9.63 -8.75 -0.51
C LEU A 61 -10.69 -7.72 -0.97
N VAL A 62 -11.98 -8.03 -0.79
CA VAL A 62 -13.10 -7.16 -1.21
C VAL A 62 -13.19 -5.90 -0.35
N SER A 63 -13.06 -6.05 0.97
CA SER A 63 -13.12 -4.95 1.94
C SER A 63 -11.91 -4.03 1.78
N THR A 64 -10.73 -4.61 1.65
CA THR A 64 -9.46 -3.93 1.39
C THR A 64 -9.50 -3.14 0.09
N ARG A 65 -10.01 -3.72 -1.01
CA ARG A 65 -10.20 -2.99 -2.28
C ARG A 65 -11.12 -1.77 -2.13
N LYS A 66 -12.27 -1.93 -1.46
CA LYS A 66 -13.20 -0.82 -1.20
C LYS A 66 -12.55 0.26 -0.35
N HIS A 67 -11.77 -0.14 0.64
CA HIS A 67 -11.06 0.78 1.51
C HIS A 67 -10.00 1.56 0.76
N ILE A 68 -9.14 0.89 0.00
CA ILE A 68 -8.10 1.54 -0.80
C ILE A 68 -8.71 2.53 -1.80
N LYS A 69 -9.85 2.20 -2.43
CA LYS A 69 -10.55 3.16 -3.29
C LYS A 69 -11.00 4.42 -2.54
N LYS A 70 -11.42 4.28 -1.28
CA LYS A 70 -11.77 5.42 -0.40
C LYS A 70 -10.51 6.17 0.05
N ALA A 71 -9.49 5.46 0.52
CA ALA A 71 -8.19 5.99 0.92
C ALA A 71 -7.56 6.80 -0.21
N LEU A 72 -7.53 6.26 -1.43
CA LEU A 72 -7.01 6.94 -2.62
C LEU A 72 -7.75 8.26 -2.90
N ARG A 73 -9.09 8.28 -2.82
CA ARG A 73 -9.88 9.51 -2.98
C ARG A 73 -9.64 10.52 -1.86
N ARG A 74 -9.41 10.05 -0.63
CA ARG A 74 -9.27 10.88 0.57
C ARG A 74 -7.86 11.44 0.73
N GLU A 75 -6.86 10.60 0.52
CA GLU A 75 -5.42 10.89 0.67
C GLU A 75 -4.84 11.56 -0.57
N PHE A 76 -5.36 11.26 -1.77
CA PHE A 76 -4.81 11.74 -3.05
C PHE A 76 -5.82 12.56 -3.90
N PRO A 77 -6.49 13.60 -3.35
CA PRO A 77 -7.50 14.36 -4.10
C PRO A 77 -6.93 15.17 -5.28
N ARG A 78 -5.63 15.49 -5.27
CA ARG A 78 -4.97 16.36 -6.29
C ARG A 78 -3.66 15.78 -6.84
N SER A 79 -3.27 14.58 -6.41
CA SER A 79 -2.00 13.96 -6.79
C SER A 79 -2.17 13.14 -8.07
N ASN A 80 -1.49 13.54 -9.14
CA ASN A 80 -1.51 12.79 -10.40
C ASN A 80 -0.53 11.61 -10.40
N LYS A 81 0.51 11.66 -9.55
CA LYS A 81 1.57 10.64 -9.48
C LYS A 81 1.68 10.07 -8.07
N VAL A 82 1.83 8.75 -8.00
CA VAL A 82 1.97 7.98 -6.77
C VAL A 82 3.28 7.20 -6.84
N TRP A 83 4.00 7.21 -5.72
CA TRP A 83 5.18 6.39 -5.48
C TRP A 83 4.72 5.04 -4.95
N VAL A 84 5.28 3.95 -5.47
CA VAL A 84 4.94 2.60 -5.04
C VAL A 84 6.24 1.93 -4.65
N GLU A 85 6.25 1.36 -3.45
CA GLU A 85 7.34 0.56 -2.92
C GLU A 85 6.78 -0.80 -2.54
N TYR A 86 7.52 -1.85 -2.87
CA TYR A 86 7.14 -3.22 -2.62
C TYR A 86 8.15 -3.82 -1.66
N PHE A 87 7.64 -4.58 -0.70
CA PHE A 87 8.41 -5.18 0.39
C PHE A 87 8.07 -6.67 0.44
N GLN A 88 9.10 -7.50 0.51
CA GLN A 88 8.97 -8.95 0.66
C GLN A 88 9.63 -9.40 1.95
N GLY A 89 9.09 -10.45 2.56
CA GLY A 89 9.64 -11.01 3.79
C GLY A 89 9.45 -10.09 5.00
N VAL A 90 8.36 -9.33 5.03
CA VAL A 90 8.01 -8.51 6.17
C VAL A 90 7.39 -9.40 7.25
N ASP A 91 8.06 -9.52 8.40
CA ASP A 91 7.47 -10.21 9.56
C ASP A 91 6.50 -9.31 10.36
N ASN A 92 6.62 -7.98 10.26
CA ASN A 92 5.72 -7.06 10.95
C ASN A 92 5.45 -5.77 10.14
N PRO A 93 4.20 -5.48 9.76
CA PRO A 93 3.85 -4.31 8.95
C PRO A 93 4.09 -2.96 9.64
N LEU A 94 4.20 -2.96 10.97
CA LEU A 94 4.51 -1.75 11.75
C LEU A 94 6.03 -1.44 11.78
N ASP A 95 6.88 -2.44 11.53
CA ASP A 95 8.34 -2.31 11.53
C ASP A 95 8.94 -1.99 10.16
N ILE A 96 8.15 -2.14 9.07
CA ILE A 96 8.56 -1.76 7.71
C ILE A 96 9.11 -0.33 7.68
N LYS A 97 8.51 0.59 8.46
CA LYS A 97 8.91 2.00 8.51
C LYS A 97 10.27 2.25 9.18
N LYS A 98 10.80 1.33 9.97
CA LYS A 98 12.09 1.50 10.65
C LYS A 98 13.27 0.83 9.94
N SER A 99 13.03 -0.27 9.22
CA SER A 99 14.13 -1.20 8.91
C SER A 99 14.46 -1.38 7.43
N HIS A 100 13.58 -1.05 6.47
CA HIS A 100 13.87 -1.31 5.05
C HIS A 100 14.26 -0.06 4.26
N SER A 101 15.49 0.41 4.49
CA SER A 101 16.26 1.16 3.50
C SER A 101 16.97 0.18 2.56
N HIS A 102 16.25 -0.51 1.68
CA HIS A 102 16.88 -1.17 0.54
C HIS A 102 16.12 -0.80 -0.73
N GLN A 103 16.47 0.39 -1.25
CA GLN A 103 16.20 0.75 -2.63
C GLN A 103 16.85 -0.32 -3.52
N MET A 104 16.06 -1.14 -4.22
CA MET A 104 16.56 -1.78 -5.43
C MET A 104 16.39 -0.79 -6.59
N PRO A 105 17.47 -0.41 -7.28
CA PRO A 105 17.36 0.41 -8.48
C PRO A 105 16.78 -0.46 -9.60
N LEU A 106 15.61 -0.08 -10.11
CA LEU A 106 15.13 -0.57 -11.40
C LEU A 106 15.95 0.14 -12.48
N PHE A 107 16.99 -0.54 -12.96
CA PHE A 107 17.54 -0.31 -14.29
C PHE A 107 16.75 -1.13 -15.30
#